data_AF-A0A7C4F6G2-F1
#
_entry.id   AF-A0A7C4F6G2-F1
#
_cell.length_a   1.000
_cell.length_b   1.000
_cell.length_c   1.000
_cell.angle_alpha   90.00
_cell.angle_beta   90.00
_cell.angle_gamma   90.00
#
_symmetry.space_group_name_H-M   'P 1'
#
loop_
_entity.id
_entity.type
_entity.pdbx_description
1 polymer ?
#
loop_
_entity_poly.entity_id
_entity_poly.type
_entity_poly.pdbx_seq_one_letter_code
_entity_poly.pdbx_strand_id
1 'polypeptide(L)'
;MDTIFDGILSSITNFFQQAAKNADHIIIIIIKIILVLLLAKSVIIIFRRVIKKITKKSRSKRPFSSMARKSETIETLSFSAARYIVYFLTVVSVLDILGMGATVGSLLAAAGIGGIAVGFGAQSFVKDAVCGLFILIEDQYSVGEYIETGDEKGTVEAITIR
;
A
#
# COMPACT_ATOMS: atom_id res chain seq x y z
N MET A 1 35.53 5.38 -56.17
CA MET A 1 34.91 4.16 -55.60
C MET A 1 35.06 4.14 -54.08
N ASP A 2 36.16 4.69 -53.56
CA ASP A 2 36.50 4.69 -52.12
C ASP A 2 35.57 5.55 -51.24
N THR A 3 35.11 6.70 -51.74
CA THR A 3 34.24 7.62 -50.97
C THR A 3 32.84 7.07 -50.64
N ILE A 4 32.29 6.20 -51.50
CA ILE A 4 30.99 5.55 -51.24
C ILE A 4 31.18 4.42 -50.22
N PHE A 5 32.31 3.71 -50.32
CA PHE A 5 32.64 2.62 -49.41
C PHE A 5 32.89 3.13 -47.98
N ASP A 6 33.62 4.24 -47.84
CA ASP A 6 33.88 4.89 -46.55
C ASP A 6 32.60 5.49 -45.91
N GLY A 7 31.68 6.00 -46.73
CA GLY A 7 30.36 6.48 -46.27
C GLY A 7 29.47 5.35 -45.72
N ILE A 8 29.53 4.16 -46.35
CA ILE A 8 28.81 2.97 -45.88
C ILE A 8 29.48 2.42 -44.62
N LEU A 9 30.82 2.35 -44.59
CA LEU A 9 31.57 1.85 -43.44
C LEU A 9 31.31 2.71 -42.19
N SER A 10 31.37 4.03 -42.35
CA SER A 10 31.11 4.98 -41.25
C SER A 10 29.67 4.93 -40.76
N SER A 11 28.69 4.74 -41.65
CA SER A 11 27.28 4.58 -41.27
C SER A 11 27.03 3.27 -40.51
N ILE A 12 27.68 2.17 -40.91
CA ILE A 12 27.61 0.88 -40.20
C ILE A 12 28.27 1.00 -38.82
N THR A 13 29.45 1.59 -38.73
CA THR A 13 30.12 1.80 -37.43
C THR A 13 29.31 2.71 -36.51
N ASN A 14 28.70 3.78 -37.03
CA ASN A 14 27.85 4.66 -36.25
C ASN A 14 26.58 3.94 -35.77
N PHE A 15 25.99 3.05 -36.57
CA PHE A 15 24.84 2.23 -36.17
C PHE A 15 25.21 1.24 -35.04
N PHE A 16 26.34 0.55 -35.16
CA PHE A 16 26.83 -0.35 -34.11
C PHE A 16 27.23 0.39 -32.84
N GLN A 17 27.80 1.58 -32.95
CA GLN A 17 28.20 2.40 -31.81
C GLN A 17 27.00 3.06 -31.12
N GLN A 18 25.96 3.41 -31.87
CA GLN A 18 24.65 3.81 -31.33
C GLN A 18 23.97 2.63 -30.62
N ALA A 19 24.02 1.41 -31.19
CA ALA A 19 23.49 0.21 -30.59
C ALA A 19 24.24 -0.18 -29.28
N ALA A 20 25.56 -0.05 -29.26
CA ALA A 20 26.39 -0.30 -28.08
C ALA A 20 26.13 0.71 -26.95
N LYS A 21 25.97 2.01 -27.26
CA LYS A 21 25.59 3.03 -26.27
C LYS A 21 24.18 2.83 -25.69
N ASN A 22 23.25 2.30 -26.48
CA ASN A 22 21.90 2.00 -26.02
C ASN A 22 21.85 0.75 -25.12
N ALA A 23 22.81 -0.17 -25.25
CA ALA A 23 22.88 -1.38 -24.42
C ALA A 23 23.04 -1.03 -22.93
N ASP A 24 23.86 -0.05 -22.58
CA ASP A 24 24.05 0.39 -21.19
C ASP A 24 22.74 0.93 -20.58
N HIS A 25 21.99 1.73 -21.35
CA HIS A 25 20.69 2.23 -20.92
C HIS A 25 19.66 1.11 -20.70
N ILE A 26 19.60 0.12 -21.60
CA ILE A 26 18.68 -1.02 -21.50
C ILE A 26 19.05 -1.90 -20.29
N ILE A 27 20.34 -2.15 -20.06
CA ILE A 27 20.82 -2.92 -18.91
C ILE A 27 20.42 -2.25 -17.59
N ILE A 28 20.60 -0.91 -17.48
CA ILE A 28 20.21 -0.16 -16.29
C ILE A 28 18.69 -0.22 -16.04
N ILE A 29 17.87 -0.13 -17.09
CA ILE A 29 16.41 -0.25 -17.00
C ILE A 29 16.02 -1.63 -16.47
N ILE A 30 16.60 -2.70 -17.04
CA ILE A 30 16.32 -4.09 -16.62
C ILE A 30 16.72 -4.29 -15.15
N ILE A 31 17.89 -3.78 -14.72
CA ILE A 31 18.34 -3.85 -13.32
C ILE A 31 17.35 -3.13 -12.39
N LYS A 32 16.89 -1.93 -12.75
CA LYS A 32 15.91 -1.17 -11.96
C LYS A 32 14.58 -1.93 -11.84
N ILE A 33 14.08 -2.52 -12.93
CA ILE A 33 12.85 -3.31 -12.91
C ILE A 33 13.01 -4.53 -11.99
N ILE A 34 14.11 -5.27 -12.11
CA ILE A 34 14.40 -6.42 -11.25
C ILE A 34 14.47 -5.99 -9.78
N LEU A 35 15.12 -4.87 -9.48
CA LEU A 35 15.22 -4.31 -8.13
C LEU A 35 13.83 -3.97 -7.56
N VAL A 36 12.98 -3.30 -8.33
CA VAL A 36 11.60 -2.97 -7.92
C VAL A 36 10.78 -4.23 -7.67
N LEU A 37 10.87 -5.24 -8.55
CA LEU A 37 10.17 -6.51 -8.36
C LEU A 37 10.66 -7.26 -7.10
N LEU A 38 11.96 -7.22 -6.81
CA LEU A 38 12.53 -7.78 -5.58
C LEU A 38 12.03 -7.06 -4.33
N LEU A 39 11.99 -5.72 -4.35
CA LEU A 39 11.44 -4.92 -3.25
C LEU A 39 9.96 -5.22 -3.03
N ALA A 40 9.14 -5.21 -4.09
CA ALA A 40 7.71 -5.52 -4.00
C ALA A 40 7.48 -6.93 -3.42
N LYS A 41 8.23 -7.93 -3.90
CA LYS A 41 8.17 -9.30 -3.38
C LYS A 41 8.60 -9.36 -1.91
N SER A 42 9.64 -8.62 -1.52
CA SER A 42 10.12 -8.55 -0.14
C SER A 42 9.06 -7.97 0.78
N VAL A 43 8.41 -6.87 0.39
CA VAL A 43 7.30 -6.26 1.15
C VAL A 43 6.15 -7.26 1.33
N ILE A 44 5.72 -7.95 0.26
CA ILE A 44 4.64 -8.94 0.34
C ILE A 44 5.04 -10.12 1.25
N ILE A 45 6.29 -10.59 1.19
CA ILE A 45 6.78 -11.68 2.03
C ILE A 45 6.81 -11.27 3.50
N ILE A 46 7.33 -10.07 3.81
CA ILE A 46 7.37 -9.54 5.18
C ILE A 46 5.95 -9.40 5.72
N PHE A 47 5.05 -8.79 4.94
CA PHE A 47 3.66 -8.59 5.33
C PHE A 47 2.96 -9.92 5.64
N ARG A 48 3.12 -10.94 4.78
CA ARG A 48 2.61 -12.30 5.02
C ARG A 48 3.23 -12.95 6.26
N ARG A 49 4.52 -12.72 6.53
CA ARG A 49 5.22 -13.31 7.69
C ARG A 49 4.77 -12.70 9.00
N VAL A 50 4.64 -11.37 9.07
CA VAL A 50 4.17 -10.65 10.26
C VAL A 50 2.77 -11.13 10.64
N ILE A 51 1.86 -11.19 9.67
CA ILE A 51 0.48 -11.62 9.90
C ILE A 51 0.41 -13.09 10.33
N LYS A 52 1.08 -14.00 9.61
CA LYS A 52 1.11 -15.43 10.03
C LYS A 52 1.67 -15.60 11.43
N LYS A 53 2.61 -14.76 11.87
CA LYS A 53 3.19 -14.81 13.24
C LYS A 53 2.17 -14.36 14.29
N ILE A 54 1.30 -13.41 13.97
CA ILE A 54 0.21 -12.93 14.83
C ILE A 54 -0.92 -13.97 14.88
N THR A 55 -1.34 -14.51 13.73
CA THR A 55 -2.45 -15.47 13.63
C THR A 55 -2.10 -16.86 14.20
N LYS A 56 -0.84 -17.32 14.09
CA LYS A 56 -0.45 -18.65 14.63
C LYS A 56 -0.62 -18.77 16.15
N LYS A 57 -0.59 -17.65 16.89
CA LYS A 57 -0.77 -17.66 18.35
C LYS A 57 -2.23 -17.89 18.77
N SER A 58 -3.18 -17.77 17.84
CA SER A 58 -4.62 -17.95 18.08
C SER A 58 -5.21 -19.19 17.39
N ARG A 59 -4.42 -20.25 17.17
CA ARG A 59 -4.89 -21.49 16.52
C ARG A 59 -5.06 -22.69 17.46
N SER A 60 -4.82 -22.55 18.76
CA SER A 60 -4.72 -23.72 19.65
C SER A 60 -5.92 -24.02 20.55
N LYS A 61 -7.00 -23.21 20.62
CA LYS A 61 -8.16 -23.56 21.46
C LYS A 61 -9.49 -23.09 20.87
N ARG A 62 -10.28 -24.06 20.36
CA ARG A 62 -11.73 -24.03 20.03
C ARG A 62 -12.14 -23.69 18.57
N PRO A 63 -12.41 -24.69 17.72
CA PRO A 63 -12.85 -24.52 16.32
C PRO A 63 -14.32 -24.05 16.13
N PHE A 64 -15.06 -23.77 17.21
CA PHE A 64 -16.49 -23.43 17.19
C PHE A 64 -16.82 -22.16 17.99
N SER A 65 -16.17 -21.04 17.69
CA SER A 65 -16.67 -19.72 18.13
C SER A 65 -16.88 -18.82 16.92
N SER A 66 -17.98 -18.06 16.91
CA SER A 66 -18.26 -17.05 15.88
C SER A 66 -17.14 -16.00 15.74
N MET A 67 -16.35 -15.81 16.81
CA MET A 67 -15.20 -14.91 16.85
C MET A 67 -14.03 -15.37 15.95
N ALA A 68 -13.80 -16.69 15.84
CA ALA A 68 -12.74 -17.22 14.98
C ALA A 68 -13.02 -16.99 13.49
N ARG A 69 -14.29 -17.13 13.06
CA ARG A 69 -14.71 -16.83 11.68
C ARG A 69 -14.68 -15.34 11.35
N LYS A 70 -15.06 -14.46 12.30
CA LYS A 70 -14.96 -13.00 12.12
C LYS A 70 -13.50 -12.56 11.96
N SER A 71 -12.59 -13.13 12.75
CA SER A 71 -11.15 -12.83 12.67
C SER A 71 -10.54 -13.24 11.32
N GLU A 72 -10.95 -14.39 10.76
CA GLU A 72 -10.42 -14.90 9.49
C GLU A 72 -10.84 -14.03 8.29
N THR A 73 -12.08 -13.52 8.29
CA THR A 73 -12.55 -12.60 7.24
C THR A 73 -11.84 -11.26 7.31
N ILE A 74 -11.65 -10.68 8.51
CA ILE A 74 -10.95 -9.40 8.68
C ILE A 74 -9.48 -9.51 8.25
N GLU A 75 -8.82 -10.60 8.62
CA GLU A 75 -7.44 -10.90 8.21
C GLU A 75 -7.34 -10.99 6.68
N THR A 76 -8.26 -11.69 6.04
CA THR A 76 -8.26 -11.88 4.59
C THR A 76 -8.54 -10.58 3.83
N LEU A 77 -9.49 -9.76 4.30
CA LEU A 77 -9.82 -8.48 3.68
C LEU A 77 -8.66 -7.48 3.79
N SER A 78 -8.09 -7.35 4.98
CA SER A 78 -6.94 -6.46 5.23
C SER A 78 -5.73 -6.89 4.39
N PHE A 79 -5.51 -8.20 4.27
CA PHE A 79 -4.44 -8.74 3.43
C PHE A 79 -4.67 -8.46 1.95
N SER A 80 -5.90 -8.61 1.48
CA SER A 80 -6.25 -8.35 0.08
C SER A 80 -6.09 -6.87 -0.25
N ALA A 81 -6.56 -5.97 0.62
CA ALA A 81 -6.41 -4.53 0.46
C ALA A 81 -4.93 -4.10 0.38
N ALA A 82 -4.10 -4.54 1.34
CA ALA A 82 -2.66 -4.24 1.34
C ALA A 82 -1.96 -4.79 0.09
N ARG A 83 -2.35 -5.99 -0.37
CA ARG A 83 -1.80 -6.60 -1.59
C ARG A 83 -2.14 -5.76 -2.83
N TYR A 84 -3.37 -5.26 -2.95
CA TYR A 84 -3.76 -4.40 -4.06
C TYR A 84 -2.97 -3.09 -4.08
N ILE A 85 -2.74 -2.47 -2.92
CA ILE A 85 -1.91 -1.26 -2.82
C ILE A 85 -0.48 -1.53 -3.30
N VAL A 86 0.15 -2.62 -2.84
CA VAL A 86 1.51 -2.97 -3.27
C VAL A 86 1.59 -3.24 -4.77
N TYR A 87 0.59 -3.93 -5.34
CA TYR A 87 0.53 -4.16 -6.78
C TYR A 87 0.36 -2.87 -7.58
N PHE A 88 -0.51 -1.97 -7.13
CA PHE A 88 -0.67 -0.66 -7.73
C PHE A 88 0.65 0.12 -7.75
N LEU A 89 1.34 0.21 -6.61
CA LEU A 89 2.64 0.89 -6.52
C LEU A 89 3.72 0.24 -7.39
N THR A 90 3.72 -1.09 -7.49
CA THR A 90 4.65 -1.84 -8.34
C THR A 90 4.42 -1.50 -9.81
N VAL A 91 3.17 -1.50 -10.27
CA VAL A 91 2.81 -1.15 -11.64
C VAL A 91 3.22 0.29 -11.95
N VAL A 92 2.88 1.24 -11.08
CA VAL A 92 3.26 2.65 -11.24
C VAL A 92 4.79 2.81 -11.34
N SER A 93 5.55 2.13 -10.47
CA SER A 93 7.01 2.20 -10.48
C SER A 93 7.63 1.60 -11.75
N VAL A 94 7.05 0.50 -12.27
CA VAL A 94 7.50 -0.11 -13.53
C VAL A 94 7.20 0.80 -14.71
N LEU A 95 6.00 1.40 -14.77
CA LEU A 95 5.64 2.36 -15.83
C LEU A 95 6.55 3.58 -15.84
N ASP A 96 6.95 4.07 -14.66
CA ASP A 96 7.89 5.19 -14.53
C ASP A 96 9.27 4.84 -15.10
N ILE A 97 9.78 3.65 -14.78
CA ILE A 97 11.06 3.16 -15.31
C ILE A 97 11.01 2.98 -16.84
N LEU A 98 9.86 2.64 -17.41
CA LEU A 98 9.66 2.54 -18.87
C LEU A 98 9.55 3.91 -19.56
N GLY A 99 9.66 5.02 -18.82
CA GLY A 99 9.58 6.38 -19.36
C GLY A 99 8.15 6.86 -19.61
N MET A 100 7.14 6.16 -19.10
CA MET A 100 5.72 6.53 -19.25
C MET A 100 5.26 7.50 -18.16
N GLY A 101 6.07 8.55 -17.89
CA GLY A 101 5.83 9.50 -16.80
C GLY A 101 4.47 10.21 -16.88
N ALA A 102 3.98 10.51 -18.08
CA ALA A 102 2.66 11.11 -18.27
C ALA A 102 1.53 10.17 -17.80
N THR A 103 1.65 8.88 -18.10
CA THR A 103 0.69 7.87 -17.64
C THR A 103 0.76 7.68 -16.12
N VAL A 104 1.96 7.71 -15.55
CA VAL A 104 2.17 7.68 -14.09
C VAL A 104 1.49 8.87 -13.41
N GLY A 105 1.66 10.08 -13.94
CA GLY A 105 1.00 11.28 -13.44
C GLY A 105 -0.53 11.14 -13.42
N SER A 106 -1.12 10.65 -14.51
CA SER A 106 -2.57 10.39 -14.59
C SER A 106 -3.04 9.32 -13.61
N LEU A 107 -2.29 8.22 -13.44
CA LEU A 107 -2.60 7.18 -12.47
C LEU A 107 -2.54 7.69 -11.03
N LEU A 108 -1.52 8.49 -10.71
CA LEU A 108 -1.38 9.10 -9.39
C LEU A 108 -2.47 10.14 -9.11
N ALA A 109 -2.86 10.92 -10.11
CA ALA A 109 -3.99 11.86 -10.00
C ALA A 109 -5.30 11.10 -9.70
N ALA A 110 -5.58 10.02 -10.43
CA ALA A 110 -6.76 9.18 -10.20
C ALA A 110 -6.72 8.52 -8.81
N ALA A 111 -5.56 8.01 -8.40
CA ALA A 111 -5.36 7.44 -7.07
C ALA A 111 -5.51 8.50 -5.97
N GLY A 112 -5.12 9.75 -6.22
CA GLY A 112 -5.33 10.87 -5.30
C GLY A 112 -6.81 11.13 -5.04
N ILE A 113 -7.62 11.25 -6.11
CA ILE A 113 -9.08 11.41 -5.99
C ILE A 113 -9.70 10.19 -5.29
N GLY A 114 -9.29 8.97 -5.67
CA GLY A 114 -9.73 7.75 -5.01
C GLY A 114 -9.38 7.70 -3.51
N GLY A 115 -8.19 8.16 -3.14
CA GLY A 115 -7.75 8.26 -1.75
C GLY A 115 -8.59 9.24 -0.95
N ILE A 116 -8.95 10.38 -1.53
CA ILE A 116 -9.87 11.35 -0.92
C ILE A 116 -11.24 10.71 -0.66
N ALA A 117 -11.80 10.00 -1.64
CA ALA A 117 -13.08 9.30 -1.49
C ALA A 117 -13.05 8.24 -0.38
N VAL A 118 -11.99 7.44 -0.31
CA VAL A 118 -11.79 6.46 0.78
C VAL A 118 -11.63 7.16 2.13
N GLY A 119 -10.89 8.27 2.18
CA GLY A 119 -10.72 9.08 3.40
C GLY A 119 -12.04 9.63 3.93
N PHE A 120 -12.88 10.19 3.05
CA PHE A 120 -14.24 10.62 3.42
C PHE A 120 -15.11 9.45 3.88
N GLY A 121 -15.02 8.29 3.24
CA GLY A 121 -15.73 7.08 3.67
C GLY A 121 -15.30 6.56 5.05
N ALA A 122 -14.05 6.79 5.44
CA ALA A 122 -13.49 6.38 6.74
C ALA A 122 -13.53 7.50 7.80
N GLN A 123 -14.02 8.69 7.48
CA GLN A 123 -13.91 9.88 8.34
C GLN A 123 -14.56 9.69 9.71
N SER A 124 -15.76 9.12 9.78
CA SER A 124 -16.45 8.87 11.05
C SER A 124 -15.68 7.89 11.94
N PHE A 125 -15.12 6.83 11.37
CA PHE A 125 -14.30 5.87 12.10
C PHE A 125 -13.08 6.54 12.74
N VAL A 126 -12.38 7.39 11.98
CA VAL A 126 -11.20 8.11 12.49
C VAL A 126 -11.61 9.08 13.61
N LYS A 127 -12.73 9.81 13.44
CA LYS A 127 -13.26 10.72 14.46
C LYS A 127 -13.54 9.95 15.76
N ASP A 128 -14.25 8.83 15.67
CA ASP A 128 -14.65 8.04 16.83
C ASP A 128 -13.42 7.45 17.56
N ALA A 129 -12.43 6.95 16.81
CA ALA A 129 -11.20 6.41 17.38
C ALA A 129 -10.38 7.48 18.12
N VAL A 130 -10.27 8.68 17.54
CA VAL A 130 -9.54 9.80 18.15
C VAL A 130 -10.28 10.31 19.38
N CYS A 131 -11.60 10.52 19.31
CA CYS A 131 -12.40 10.93 20.46
C CYS A 131 -12.33 9.91 21.60
N GLY A 132 -12.46 8.61 21.30
CA GLY A 132 -12.33 7.55 22.29
C GLY A 132 -10.94 7.52 22.94
N LEU A 133 -9.89 7.75 22.17
CA LEU A 133 -8.52 7.84 22.70
C LEU A 133 -8.35 9.03 23.65
N PHE A 134 -8.88 10.20 23.31
CA PHE A 134 -8.79 11.40 24.15
C PHE A 134 -9.56 11.24 25.46
N ILE A 135 -10.75 10.64 25.43
CA ILE A 135 -11.51 10.34 26.67
C ILE A 135 -10.66 9.51 27.63
N LEU A 136 -9.94 8.50 27.12
CA LEU A 136 -9.11 7.61 27.95
C LEU A 136 -7.83 8.26 28.45
N ILE A 137 -7.17 9.10 27.64
CA ILE A 137 -5.91 9.74 28.01
C ILE A 137 -6.15 10.89 28.99
N GLU A 138 -7.23 11.64 28.79
CA GLU A 138 -7.55 12.83 29.57
C GLU A 138 -8.45 12.51 30.78
N ASP A 139 -8.88 11.26 30.95
CA ASP A 139 -9.81 10.81 32.00
C ASP A 139 -11.04 11.73 32.13
N GLN A 140 -11.57 12.16 30.97
CA GLN A 140 -12.67 13.14 30.89
C GLN A 140 -13.96 12.62 31.52
N TYR A 141 -14.13 11.30 31.53
CA TYR A 141 -15.25 10.62 32.14
C TYR A 141 -14.75 9.37 32.85
N SER A 142 -15.22 9.16 34.07
CA SER A 142 -14.89 7.98 34.86
C SER A 142 -16.07 7.00 34.94
N VAL A 143 -15.78 5.69 35.00
CA VAL A 143 -16.82 4.68 35.23
C VAL A 143 -17.44 4.90 36.61
N GLY A 144 -18.77 4.98 36.66
CA GLY A 144 -19.54 5.32 37.85
C GLY A 144 -19.88 6.80 38.00
N GLU A 145 -19.40 7.67 37.10
CA GLU A 145 -19.76 9.09 37.07
C GLU A 145 -21.15 9.30 36.48
N TYR A 146 -21.94 10.20 37.06
CA TYR A 146 -23.24 10.60 36.51
C TYR A 146 -23.03 11.77 35.55
N ILE A 147 -23.41 11.58 34.29
CA ILE A 147 -23.17 12.53 33.21
C ILE A 147 -24.47 12.89 32.48
N GLU A 148 -24.49 14.08 31.92
CA GLU A 148 -25.58 14.61 31.09
C GLU A 148 -25.01 15.03 29.74
N THR A 149 -25.55 14.47 28.67
CA THR A 149 -25.11 14.76 27.29
C THR A 149 -26.32 15.05 26.41
N GLY A 150 -26.51 16.32 26.05
CA GLY A 150 -27.73 16.76 25.36
C GLY A 150 -28.96 16.58 26.24
N ASP A 151 -29.96 15.84 25.76
CA ASP A 151 -31.20 15.56 26.49
C ASP A 151 -31.15 14.23 27.29
N GLU A 152 -30.03 13.50 27.23
CA GLU A 152 -29.84 12.19 27.85
C GLU A 152 -29.05 12.32 29.17
N LYS A 153 -29.48 11.59 30.23
CA LYS A 153 -28.83 11.58 31.55
C LYS A 153 -28.67 10.16 32.07
N GLY A 154 -27.52 9.85 32.68
CA GLY A 154 -27.27 8.51 33.22
C GLY A 154 -25.89 8.37 33.86
N THR A 155 -25.61 7.20 34.41
CA THR A 155 -24.30 6.86 34.99
C THR A 155 -23.46 6.09 33.98
N VAL A 156 -22.17 6.43 33.87
CA VAL A 156 -21.22 5.74 32.99
C VAL A 156 -21.00 4.31 33.48
N GLU A 157 -21.47 3.32 32.73
CA GLU A 157 -21.25 1.89 33.04
C GLU A 157 -19.95 1.35 32.45
N ALA A 158 -19.59 1.77 31.23
CA ALA A 158 -18.38 1.35 30.54
C ALA A 158 -17.94 2.36 29.48
N ILE A 159 -16.63 2.48 29.29
CA ILE A 159 -16.03 3.29 28.21
C ILE A 159 -15.43 2.33 27.19
N THR A 160 -15.91 2.41 25.95
CA THR A 160 -15.42 1.56 24.85
C THR A 160 -15.04 2.45 23.67
N ILE A 161 -13.92 2.15 23.02
CA ILE A 161 -13.58 2.72 21.71
C ILE A 161 -14.41 1.97 20.67
N ARG A 162 -15.71 2.26 20.62
CA ARG A 162 -16.72 1.70 19.71
C ARG A 162 -16.61 0.19 19.38
#